data_AF-A0A8B6GZ47-F1
#
_entry.id   AF-A0A8B6GZ47-F1
#
_cell.length_a   1.000
_cell.length_b   1.000
_cell.length_c   1.000
_cell.angle_alpha   90.00
_cell.angle_beta   90.00
_cell.angle_gamma   90.00
#
_symmetry.space_group_name_H-M   'P 1'
#
loop_
_entity.id
_entity.type
_entity.pdbx_description
1 polymer ?
#
loop_
_entity_poly.entity_id
_entity_poly.type
_entity_poly.pdbx_seq_one_letter_code
_entity_poly.pdbx_strand_id
1 'polypeptide(L)'
;TYADYKTFVVGDENSKFKLTIGDYTGTAGDRMNYNNGLLFSTKDRDNSPGSRDCASHYTQGPWWHKHCSFVYLNADLKKAKMRWNGTKFIKAVMKIRKIN
;
A
#
# COMPACT_ATOMS: atom_id res chain seq x y z
N THR A 1 -16.77 3.66 -1.85
CA THR A 1 -15.80 3.75 -2.96
C THR A 1 -14.99 2.47 -3.04
N TYR A 2 -14.43 2.14 -4.20
CA TYR A 2 -13.62 0.94 -4.41
C TYR A 2 -12.52 1.17 -5.46
N ALA A 3 -11.49 0.34 -5.41
CA ALA A 3 -10.41 0.26 -6.38
C ALA A 3 -10.13 -1.22 -6.64
N ASP A 4 -10.31 -1.63 -7.88
CA ASP A 4 -10.07 -2.99 -8.34
C ASP A 4 -8.86 -3.00 -9.27
N TYR A 5 -8.01 -4.02 -9.11
CA TYR A 5 -6.84 -4.24 -9.94
C TYR A 5 -6.93 -5.63 -10.56
N LYS A 6 -6.84 -5.73 -11.88
CA LYS A 6 -6.96 -7.01 -12.62
C LYS A 6 -5.82 -7.97 -12.29
N THR A 7 -4.64 -7.43 -12.02
CA THR A 7 -3.49 -8.18 -11.52
C THR A 7 -3.17 -7.71 -10.12
N PHE A 8 -2.97 -8.66 -9.21
CA PHE A 8 -2.39 -8.41 -7.89
C PHE A 8 -1.47 -9.58 -7.56
N VAL A 9 -0.17 -9.30 -7.51
CA VAL A 9 0.87 -10.27 -7.17
C VAL A 9 1.77 -9.67 -6.12
N VAL A 10 2.11 -10.48 -5.12
CA VAL A 10 3.11 -10.16 -4.10
C VAL A 10 4.24 -11.16 -4.26
N GLY A 11 5.47 -10.65 -4.40
CA GLY A 11 6.67 -11.48 -4.48
C GLY A 11 6.93 -12.28 -3.20
N ASP A 12 7.92 -13.17 -3.27
CA ASP A 12 8.43 -13.90 -2.11
C ASP A 12 9.29 -13.02 -1.18
N GLU A 13 9.84 -13.63 -0.12
CA GLU A 13 10.70 -12.91 0.82
C GLU A 13 12.02 -12.43 0.20
N ASN A 14 12.61 -13.20 -0.73
CA ASN A 14 13.85 -12.82 -1.42
C ASN A 14 13.67 -11.53 -2.24
N SER A 15 12.49 -11.36 -2.82
CA SER A 15 12.08 -10.13 -3.51
C SER A 15 11.46 -9.09 -2.57
N LYS A 16 11.57 -9.27 -1.25
CA LYS A 16 11.02 -8.38 -0.20
C LYS A 16 9.54 -8.09 -0.42
N PHE A 17 8.78 -9.11 -0.82
CA PHE A 17 7.35 -9.06 -1.07
C PHE A 17 6.96 -7.97 -2.08
N LYS A 18 7.73 -7.78 -3.15
CA LYS A 18 7.49 -6.74 -4.17
C LYS A 18 6.04 -6.77 -4.67
N LEU A 19 5.38 -5.61 -4.71
CA LEU A 19 4.03 -5.48 -5.26
C LEU A 19 4.06 -5.39 -6.78
N THR A 20 3.20 -6.15 -7.46
CA THR A 20 2.88 -5.95 -8.87
C THR A 20 1.36 -5.87 -9.03
N ILE A 21 0.89 -4.73 -9.53
CA ILE A 21 -0.52 -4.49 -9.85
C ILE A 21 -0.69 -4.11 -11.31
N GLY A 22 -1.85 -4.47 -11.86
CA GLY A 22 -2.19 -4.26 -13.27
C GLY A 22 -3.32 -3.24 -13.47
N ASP A 23 -4.13 -3.47 -14.49
CA ASP A 23 -5.22 -2.59 -14.91
C ASP A 23 -6.14 -2.21 -13.74
N TYR A 24 -6.35 -0.92 -13.56
CA TYR A 24 -7.22 -0.35 -12.54
C TYR A 24 -8.64 -0.11 -13.08
N THR A 25 -9.64 -0.40 -12.25
CA THR A 25 -11.00 0.15 -12.37
C THR A 25 -11.53 0.58 -11.01
N GLY A 26 -12.50 1.49 -10.99
CA GLY A 26 -13.22 1.85 -9.77
C GLY A 26 -13.35 3.35 -9.53
N THR A 27 -13.86 3.68 -8.35
CA THR A 27 -14.32 5.04 -7.98
C THR A 27 -13.43 5.71 -6.93
N ALA A 28 -12.42 5.02 -6.39
CA ALA A 28 -11.54 5.59 -5.37
C ALA A 28 -10.40 6.43 -5.97
N GLY A 29 -10.21 6.34 -7.29
CA GLY A 29 -9.06 6.88 -8.00
C GLY A 29 -7.85 5.95 -7.89
N ASP A 30 -7.09 5.81 -8.97
CA ASP A 30 -5.95 4.91 -9.02
C ASP A 30 -4.74 5.48 -8.26
N ARG A 31 -4.72 5.21 -6.97
CA ARG A 31 -3.70 5.77 -6.08
C ARG A 31 -2.72 4.72 -5.60
N MET A 32 -3.07 3.44 -5.70
CA MET A 32 -2.16 2.34 -5.43
C MET A 32 -1.13 2.15 -6.55
N ASN A 33 -1.37 2.64 -7.78
CA ASN A 33 -0.36 2.61 -8.85
C ASN A 33 0.94 3.32 -8.48
N TYR A 34 0.90 4.32 -7.58
CA TYR A 34 2.11 4.93 -7.02
C TYR A 34 3.01 3.94 -6.27
N ASN A 35 2.42 2.87 -5.74
CA ASN A 35 3.08 1.82 -4.98
C ASN A 35 3.49 0.61 -5.85
N ASN A 36 3.13 0.60 -7.14
CA ASN A 36 3.42 -0.51 -8.04
C ASN A 36 4.94 -0.72 -8.21
N GLY A 37 5.39 -1.96 -8.12
CA GLY A 37 6.79 -2.34 -8.24
C GLY A 37 7.64 -2.08 -6.99
N LEU A 38 7.06 -1.58 -5.90
CA LEU A 38 7.80 -1.27 -4.68
C LEU A 38 7.91 -2.47 -3.74
N LEU A 39 8.87 -2.39 -2.83
CA LEU A 39 9.20 -3.40 -1.84
C LEU A 39 8.45 -3.14 -0.54
N PHE A 40 8.07 -4.19 0.17
CA PHE A 40 7.33 -4.05 1.41
C PHE A 40 8.24 -3.56 2.53
N SER A 41 7.84 -2.52 3.25
CA SER A 41 8.60 -1.93 4.36
C SER A 41 7.82 -2.04 5.66
N THR A 42 8.55 -2.26 6.76
CA THR A 42 8.03 -2.34 8.14
C THR A 42 8.81 -1.38 9.03
N LYS A 43 8.36 -1.18 10.28
CA LYS A 43 9.03 -0.29 11.26
C LYS A 43 10.52 -0.61 11.44
N ASP A 44 10.89 -1.88 11.31
CA ASP A 44 12.22 -2.43 11.56
C ASP A 44 12.98 -2.76 10.26
N ARG A 45 12.36 -2.54 9.10
CA ARG A 45 12.95 -2.85 7.79
C ARG A 45 12.48 -1.85 6.74
N ASP A 46 13.27 -0.80 6.53
CA ASP A 46 13.04 0.17 5.46
C ASP A 46 13.56 -0.40 4.13
N ASN A 47 12.64 -0.71 3.22
CA ASN A 47 12.93 -1.11 1.84
C ASN A 47 12.42 -0.05 0.85
N SER A 48 12.05 1.14 1.32
CA SER A 48 11.58 2.20 0.46
C SER A 48 12.77 2.85 -0.27
N PRO A 49 12.62 3.22 -1.56
CA PRO A 49 13.69 3.87 -2.32
C PRO A 49 13.93 5.33 -1.87
N GLY A 50 13.09 5.88 -0.98
CA GLY A 50 13.21 7.24 -0.49
C GLY A 50 14.15 7.35 0.71
N SER A 51 14.63 8.56 0.99
CA SER A 51 15.49 8.87 2.15
C SER A 51 14.76 8.93 3.49
N ARG A 52 13.53 8.42 3.59
CA ARG A 52 12.67 8.57 4.77
C ARG A 52 12.00 7.24 5.11
N ASP A 53 12.23 6.75 6.33
CA ASP A 53 11.54 5.57 6.84
C ASP A 53 10.06 5.91 7.16
N CYS A 54 9.20 5.56 6.22
CA CYS A 54 7.79 5.91 6.29
C CYS A 54 6.96 5.03 7.22
N ALA A 55 7.42 3.80 7.45
CA ALA A 55 6.74 2.88 8.33
C ALA A 55 6.92 3.28 9.80
N SER A 56 8.11 3.79 10.18
CA SER A 56 8.37 4.25 11.55
C SER A 56 7.96 5.71 11.79
N HIS A 57 8.32 6.65 10.92
CA HIS A 57 8.18 8.09 11.21
C HIS A 57 6.77 8.65 11.02
N TYR A 58 5.99 8.11 10.06
CA TYR A 58 4.72 8.75 9.66
C TYR A 58 3.47 7.99 10.10
N THR A 59 3.60 6.98 10.97
CA THR A 59 2.45 6.19 11.49
C THR A 59 1.61 5.53 10.39
N GLN A 60 2.12 5.49 9.16
CA GLN A 60 1.45 4.89 8.00
C GLN A 60 1.49 3.36 8.07
N GLY A 61 2.31 2.81 8.99
CA GLY A 61 2.42 1.38 9.21
C GLY A 61 3.12 0.67 8.05
N PRO A 62 3.11 -0.67 8.06
CA PRO A 62 3.81 -1.47 7.07
C PRO A 62 3.09 -1.43 5.71
N TRP A 63 3.83 -1.07 4.66
CA TRP A 63 3.29 -0.89 3.30
C TRP A 63 4.40 -0.92 2.24
N TRP A 64 4.02 -0.94 0.97
CA TRP A 64 4.89 -0.75 -0.18
C TRP A 64 5.21 0.73 -0.40
N HIS A 65 6.07 1.33 0.43
CA HIS A 65 6.33 2.78 0.43
C HIS A 65 7.31 3.23 -0.66
N LYS A 66 7.13 4.45 -1.21
CA LYS A 66 8.09 5.12 -2.12
C LYS A 66 8.82 6.26 -1.41
N HIS A 67 8.21 7.44 -1.44
CA HIS A 67 8.46 8.55 -0.53
C HIS A 67 7.24 8.66 0.38
N CYS A 68 7.05 7.59 1.16
CA CYS A 68 5.81 7.21 1.83
C CYS A 68 4.73 6.82 0.83
N SER A 69 3.46 6.87 1.24
CA SER A 69 2.36 6.43 0.39
C SER A 69 1.17 7.39 0.43
N PHE A 70 0.47 7.49 -0.70
CA PHE A 70 -0.87 8.11 -0.75
C PHE A 70 -1.94 7.16 -0.23
N VAL A 71 -1.64 5.86 -0.17
CA VAL A 71 -2.53 4.81 0.33
C VAL A 71 -1.84 4.09 1.47
N TYR A 72 -2.45 4.06 2.65
CA TYR A 72 -1.93 3.26 3.75
C TYR A 72 -3.10 2.74 4.58
N LEU A 73 -3.45 1.50 4.28
CA LEU A 73 -4.58 0.81 4.91
C LEU A 73 -4.15 0.04 6.17
N ASN A 74 -2.84 -0.12 6.37
CA ASN A 74 -2.23 -0.74 7.53
C ASN A 74 -1.71 0.28 8.56
N ALA A 75 -2.25 1.50 8.57
CA ALA A 75 -1.86 2.53 9.53
C ALA A 75 -2.05 2.03 10.98
N ASP A 76 -1.19 2.48 11.89
CA ASP A 76 -1.41 2.26 13.32
C ASP A 76 -2.65 3.06 13.74
N LEU A 77 -3.79 2.38 13.90
CA LEU A 77 -5.08 3.02 14.19
C LEU A 77 -5.10 3.83 15.48
N LYS A 78 -4.16 3.57 16.41
CA LYS A 78 -4.02 4.36 17.64
C LYS A 78 -3.37 5.72 17.39
N LYS A 79 -2.63 5.86 16.29
CA LYS A 79 -1.82 7.05 15.95
C LYS A 79 -2.26 7.75 14.66
N ALA A 80 -2.88 7.02 13.73
CA ALA A 80 -3.36 7.53 12.44
C ALA A 80 -4.62 6.82 11.97
N LYS A 81 -5.40 7.49 11.12
CA LYS A 81 -6.50 6.84 10.38
C LYS A 81 -5.98 6.30 9.06
N MET A 82 -6.55 5.18 8.60
CA MET A 82 -6.34 4.67 7.24
C MET A 82 -6.62 5.78 6.23
N ARG A 83 -5.79 5.89 5.19
CA ARG A 83 -6.01 6.86 4.12
C ARG A 83 -5.94 6.26 2.73
N TRP A 84 -6.75 6.83 1.85
CA TRP A 84 -6.65 6.72 0.40
C TRP A 84 -6.67 8.12 -0.18
N ASN A 85 -5.53 8.59 -0.70
CA ASN A 85 -5.38 9.91 -1.33
C ASN A 85 -5.91 11.07 -0.47
N GLY A 86 -5.49 11.10 0.79
CA GLY A 86 -5.90 12.12 1.77
C GLY A 86 -7.26 11.85 2.43
N THR A 87 -8.16 11.08 1.81
CA THR A 87 -9.44 10.68 2.40
C THR A 87 -9.20 9.70 3.55
N LYS A 88 -9.78 9.98 4.71
CA LYS A 88 -9.67 9.14 5.92
C LYS A 88 -10.79 8.11 5.95
N PHE A 89 -10.46 6.88 6.35
CA PHE A 89 -11.44 5.79 6.49
C PHE A 89 -11.42 5.23 7.91
N ILE A 90 -12.59 4.79 8.38
CA ILE A 90 -12.76 4.03 9.63
C ILE A 90 -12.78 2.52 9.37
N LYS A 91 -13.01 2.11 8.12
CA LYS A 91 -13.02 0.72 7.68
C LYS A 91 -12.49 0.64 6.25
N ALA A 92 -11.57 -0.29 6.01
CA ALA A 92 -11.12 -0.69 4.69
C ALA A 92 -10.98 -2.23 4.67
N VAL A 93 -11.17 -2.85 3.52
CA VAL A 93 -11.00 -4.30 3.35
C VAL A 93 -10.29 -4.54 2.03
N MET A 94 -9.19 -5.29 2.06
CA MET A 94 -8.52 -5.80 0.87
C MET A 94 -8.97 -7.25 0.65
N LYS A 95 -9.39 -7.58 -0.57
CA LYS A 95 -9.84 -8.93 -0.95
C LYS A 95 -9.24 -9.28 -2.30
N ILE A 96 -8.99 -10.56 -2.51
CA ILE A 96 -8.53 -11.10 -3.79
C ILE A 96 -9.53 -12.16 -4.28
N ARG A 97 -9.67 -12.29 -5.59
CA ARG A 97 -10.41 -13.37 -6.24
C ARG A 97 -9.68 -13.82 -7.50
N LYS A 98 -9.82 -15.08 -7.87
CA LYS A 98 -9.32 -15.57 -9.15
C LYS A 98 -10.10 -14.91 -10.29
N ILE A 99 -9.39 -14.51 -11.33
CA ILE A 99 -9.97 -14.10 -12.61
C ILE A 99 -9.73 -15.28 -13.55
N ASN A 100 -10.82 -15.82 -14.10
CA ASN A 100 -10.78 -16.94 -15.05
C ASN A 100 -10.33 -16.46 -16.42
#